data_AF-A0ABD0NK21-F1
#
_entry.id   AF-A0ABD0NK21-F1
#
_cell.length_a   1.000
_cell.length_b   1.000
_cell.length_c   1.000
_cell.angle_alpha   90.00
_cell.angle_beta   90.00
_cell.angle_gamma   90.00
#
_symmetry.space_group_name_H-M   'P 1'
#
loop_
_entity.id
_entity.type
_entity.pdbx_description
1 polymer ?
#
loop_
_entity_poly.entity_id
_entity_poly.type
_entity_poly.pdbx_seq_one_letter_code
_entity_poly.pdbx_strand_id
1 'polypeptide(L)'
;KTLTGLTHDCTAKFSSNHIIKFADDTTVVGLISNNDETHYREEVAQLAKWCGANNLSLNVGKTKEVVMDFRRNSVDHPPLTIDSSTVERVSSTKFLGVHITEDLTWTTNVTSLNKKGQQRLHFLRRLKRASLPPPILTTFYRGTIESVLTSCITVWYRNCTAKIIGAPLPSILDIFLARCSSKASSIVKDPTHPSHNLFQLLPSGTGVSKLALSDFSTAVRVFNSNLPVPL
;
A
#
# COMPACT_ATOMS: atom_id res chain seq x y z
N LYS A 1 -21.91 3.94 9.33
CA LYS A 1 -21.22 5.25 9.39
C LYS A 1 -20.97 5.74 10.84
N THR A 2 -21.25 4.93 11.87
CA THR A 2 -21.19 5.35 13.28
C THR A 2 -19.86 5.03 13.98
N LEU A 3 -19.03 4.12 13.45
CA LEU A 3 -17.75 3.73 14.07
C LEU A 3 -16.64 4.79 13.95
N THR A 4 -16.59 5.54 12.86
CA THR A 4 -15.51 6.51 12.61
C THR A 4 -15.50 7.70 13.58
N GLY A 5 -16.62 8.02 14.23
CA GLY A 5 -16.70 9.07 15.24
C GLY A 5 -16.24 8.64 16.64
N LEU A 6 -16.37 7.35 16.97
CA LEU A 6 -16.05 6.83 18.31
C LEU A 6 -14.55 6.63 18.54
N THR A 7 -13.78 6.48 17.47
CA THR A 7 -12.34 6.17 17.56
C THR A 7 -11.43 7.37 17.32
N HIS A 8 -11.96 8.58 17.09
CA HIS A 8 -11.16 9.76 16.73
C HIS A 8 -10.03 10.01 17.75
N ASP A 9 -10.36 9.90 19.04
CA ASP A 9 -9.48 10.24 20.16
C ASP A 9 -8.39 9.19 20.44
N CYS A 10 -8.40 8.08 19.70
CA CYS A 10 -7.33 7.10 19.73
C CYS A 10 -6.19 7.55 18.81
N THR A 11 -5.31 8.42 19.30
CA THR A 11 -4.15 8.95 18.57
C THR A 11 -2.84 8.37 19.12
N ALA A 12 -1.82 8.25 18.27
CA ALA A 12 -0.49 7.87 18.71
C ALA A 12 0.05 8.89 19.72
N LYS A 13 0.61 8.40 20.81
CA LYS A 13 1.32 9.19 21.83
C LYS A 13 2.73 9.55 21.37
N PHE A 14 3.41 8.64 20.69
CA PHE A 14 4.79 8.82 20.22
C PHE A 14 4.83 9.26 18.76
N SER A 15 5.65 10.27 18.45
CA SER A 15 5.83 10.77 17.09
C SER A 15 6.47 9.75 16.14
N SER A 16 7.18 8.76 16.68
CA SER A 16 7.76 7.63 15.93
C SER A 16 6.72 6.60 15.49
N ASN A 17 5.48 6.74 15.96
CA ASN A 17 4.43 5.75 15.77
C ASN A 17 3.19 6.40 15.14
N HIS A 18 2.40 5.57 14.46
CA HIS A 18 1.20 6.00 13.75
C HIS A 18 0.08 4.99 13.99
N ILE A 19 -1.11 5.52 14.28
CA ILE A 19 -2.35 4.74 14.35
C ILE A 19 -3.17 5.07 13.11
N ILE A 20 -3.36 4.07 12.26
CA ILE A 20 -4.16 4.15 11.04
C ILE A 20 -5.45 3.39 11.27
N LYS A 21 -6.59 4.04 11.03
CA LYS A 21 -7.93 3.49 11.27
C LYS A 21 -8.73 3.46 9.96
N PHE A 22 -9.33 2.32 9.66
CA PHE A 22 -10.24 2.15 8.53
C PHE A 22 -11.39 1.23 8.91
N ALA A 23 -12.60 1.80 9.08
CA ALA A 23 -13.76 1.08 9.61
C ALA A 23 -13.42 0.39 10.95
N ASP A 24 -13.45 -0.94 11.01
CA ASP A 24 -13.08 -1.77 12.15
C ASP A 24 -11.59 -2.15 12.17
N ASP A 25 -10.88 -2.02 11.05
CA ASP A 25 -9.45 -2.29 10.98
C ASP A 25 -8.66 -1.13 11.62
N THR A 26 -7.84 -1.45 12.61
CA THR A 26 -6.88 -0.51 13.20
C THR A 26 -5.47 -1.08 13.06
N THR A 27 -4.53 -0.26 12.61
CA THR A 27 -3.13 -0.64 12.41
C THR A 27 -2.25 0.31 13.19
N VAL A 28 -1.40 -0.26 14.04
CA VAL A 28 -0.34 0.46 14.75
C VAL A 28 0.96 0.21 14.00
N VAL A 29 1.59 1.28 13.55
CA VAL A 29 2.91 1.27 12.92
C VAL A 29 3.86 1.95 13.89
N GLY A 30 4.95 1.28 14.27
CA GLY A 30 5.96 1.87 15.15
C GLY A 30 7.36 1.68 14.58
N LEU A 31 8.20 2.71 14.71
CA LEU A 31 9.62 2.62 14.36
C LEU A 31 10.39 2.00 15.52
N ILE A 32 11.05 0.86 15.27
CA ILE A 32 12.01 0.26 16.20
C ILE A 32 13.39 0.87 15.91
N SER A 33 13.99 1.52 16.93
CA SER A 33 15.29 2.19 16.80
C SER A 33 16.28 1.58 17.79
N ASN A 34 17.49 1.25 17.37
CA ASN A 34 18.50 0.62 18.24
C ASN A 34 18.01 -0.65 18.97
N ASN A 35 17.16 -1.44 18.31
CA ASN A 35 16.45 -2.60 18.91
C ASN A 35 15.49 -2.27 20.05
N ASP A 36 15.20 -0.98 20.28
CA ASP A 36 14.20 -0.54 21.24
C ASP A 36 12.83 -0.44 20.56
N GLU A 37 11.91 -1.30 21.01
CA GLU A 37 10.51 -1.36 20.60
C GLU A 37 9.55 -0.83 21.67
N THR A 38 10.07 -0.19 22.73
CA THR A 38 9.28 0.24 23.89
C THR A 38 8.14 1.16 23.49
N HIS A 39 8.39 2.16 22.63
CA HIS A 39 7.33 3.04 22.15
C HIS A 39 6.23 2.26 21.43
N TYR A 40 6.59 1.31 20.56
CA TYR A 40 5.63 0.48 19.84
C TYR A 40 4.77 -0.36 20.80
N ARG A 41 5.42 -1.06 21.75
CA ARG A 41 4.70 -1.86 22.75
C ARG A 41 3.78 -1.02 23.64
N GLU A 42 4.24 0.17 24.04
CA GLU A 42 3.43 1.11 24.80
C GLU A 42 2.19 1.59 24.02
N GLU A 43 2.31 1.85 22.72
CA GLU A 43 1.16 2.19 21.87
C GLU A 43 0.15 1.05 21.82
N VAL A 44 0.62 -0.19 21.62
CA VAL A 44 -0.27 -1.36 21.57
C VAL A 44 -1.00 -1.56 22.91
N ALA A 45 -0.30 -1.40 24.03
CA ALA A 45 -0.90 -1.49 25.36
C ALA A 45 -1.92 -0.37 25.61
N GLN A 46 -1.62 0.86 25.18
CA GLN A 46 -2.55 1.98 25.29
C GLN A 46 -3.79 1.78 24.41
N LEU A 47 -3.62 1.26 23.20
CA LEU A 47 -4.73 0.91 22.31
C LEU A 47 -5.62 -0.15 22.96
N ALA A 48 -5.06 -1.21 23.53
CA ALA A 48 -5.82 -2.24 24.23
C ALA A 48 -6.61 -1.66 25.41
N LYS A 49 -5.96 -0.82 26.23
CA LYS A 49 -6.64 -0.13 27.34
C LYS A 49 -7.76 0.79 26.87
N TRP A 50 -7.53 1.54 25.79
CA TRP A 50 -8.53 2.43 25.20
C TRP A 50 -9.72 1.63 24.66
N CYS A 51 -9.47 0.50 23.99
CA CYS A 51 -10.53 -0.41 23.55
C CYS A 51 -11.39 -0.88 24.74
N GLY A 52 -10.75 -1.37 25.81
CA GLY A 52 -11.46 -1.80 27.02
C GLY A 52 -12.30 -0.68 27.65
N ALA A 53 -11.76 0.53 27.76
CA ALA A 53 -12.49 1.70 28.29
C ALA A 53 -13.69 2.12 27.42
N ASN A 54 -13.67 1.79 26.13
CA ASN A 54 -14.73 2.10 25.18
C ASN A 54 -15.63 0.89 24.86
N ASN A 55 -15.59 -0.17 25.69
CA ASN A 55 -16.36 -1.40 25.50
C ASN A 55 -16.10 -2.08 24.14
N LEU A 56 -14.88 -1.97 23.63
CA LEU A 56 -14.40 -2.66 22.43
C LEU A 56 -13.49 -3.82 22.83
N SER A 57 -13.64 -4.95 22.16
CA SER A 57 -12.77 -6.11 22.33
C SER A 57 -11.82 -6.24 21.15
N LEU A 58 -10.52 -6.31 21.42
CA LEU A 58 -9.53 -6.66 20.40
C LEU A 58 -9.61 -8.15 20.07
N ASN A 59 -9.61 -8.50 18.79
CA ASN A 59 -9.58 -9.88 18.35
C ASN A 59 -8.14 -10.32 18.07
N VAL A 60 -7.43 -10.75 19.11
CA VAL A 60 -6.01 -11.16 19.03
C VAL A 60 -5.79 -12.25 17.97
N GLY A 61 -6.74 -13.17 17.79
CA GLY A 61 -6.63 -14.23 16.77
C GLY A 61 -6.67 -13.72 15.32
N LYS A 62 -7.30 -12.56 15.08
CA LYS A 62 -7.30 -11.89 13.77
C LYS A 62 -6.15 -10.88 13.63
N THR A 63 -5.66 -10.33 14.73
CA THR A 63 -4.51 -9.42 14.73
C THR A 63 -3.25 -10.17 14.26
N LYS A 64 -2.50 -9.54 13.36
CA LYS A 64 -1.23 -10.04 12.84
C LYS A 64 -0.16 -8.99 13.04
N GLU A 65 1.03 -9.44 13.40
CA GLU A 65 2.22 -8.61 13.47
C GLU A 65 3.13 -8.92 12.27
N VAL A 66 3.63 -7.87 11.63
CA VAL A 66 4.63 -7.97 10.56
C VAL A 66 5.80 -7.09 10.97
N VAL A 67 6.98 -7.68 11.11
CA VAL A 67 8.21 -6.95 11.46
C VAL A 67 9.04 -6.82 10.18
N MET A 68 9.36 -5.58 9.79
CA MET A 68 10.16 -5.29 8.61
C MET A 68 11.56 -4.87 9.04
N ASP A 69 12.53 -5.77 8.93
CA ASP A 69 13.93 -5.52 9.28
C ASP A 69 14.85 -5.84 8.09
N PHE A 70 15.52 -4.81 7.58
CA PHE A 70 16.44 -4.90 6.43
C PHE A 70 17.91 -4.96 6.83
N ARG A 71 18.21 -5.04 8.14
CA ARG A 71 19.59 -5.13 8.64
C ARG A 71 20.13 -6.52 8.38
N ARG A 72 21.43 -6.60 8.01
CA ARG A 72 22.12 -7.89 7.79
C ARG A 72 22.16 -8.77 9.03
N ASN A 73 22.27 -8.14 10.20
CA ASN A 73 22.22 -8.78 11.51
C ASN A 73 20.94 -8.31 12.19
N SER A 74 19.81 -8.92 11.83
CA SER A 74 18.55 -8.68 12.50
C SER A 74 18.58 -9.29 13.90
N VAL A 75 17.88 -8.64 14.82
CA VAL A 75 17.66 -9.17 16.16
C VAL A 75 16.25 -9.71 16.21
N ASP A 76 16.09 -10.90 16.78
CA ASP A 76 14.76 -11.44 16.99
C ASP A 76 14.07 -10.68 18.14
N HIS A 77 12.90 -10.14 17.85
CA HIS A 77 12.12 -9.38 18.81
C HIS A 77 11.19 -10.31 19.59
N PRO A 78 11.02 -10.13 20.91
CA PRO A 78 10.12 -10.99 21.68
C PRO A 78 8.70 -10.95 21.09
N PRO A 79 7.90 -12.01 21.29
CA PRO A 79 6.53 -12.03 20.79
C PRO A 79 5.71 -10.85 21.35
N LEU A 80 4.87 -10.25 20.51
CA LEU A 80 3.89 -9.25 20.96
C LEU A 80 2.77 -9.95 21.72
N THR A 81 2.40 -9.41 22.88
CA THR A 81 1.28 -9.91 23.68
C THR A 81 0.27 -8.81 23.93
N ILE A 82 -1.02 -9.14 23.83
CA ILE A 82 -2.17 -8.28 24.12
C ILE A 82 -3.05 -9.06 25.09
N ASP A 83 -3.33 -8.50 26.27
CA ASP A 83 -4.13 -9.15 27.33
C ASP A 83 -3.68 -10.59 27.62
N SER A 84 -2.35 -10.77 27.76
CA SER A 84 -1.68 -12.06 27.98
C SER A 84 -1.78 -13.08 26.83
N SER A 85 -2.39 -12.72 25.70
CA SER A 85 -2.47 -13.54 24.50
C SER A 85 -1.40 -13.13 23.49
N THR A 86 -0.66 -14.09 22.94
CA THR A 86 0.38 -13.84 21.93
C THR A 86 -0.24 -13.53 20.57
N VAL A 87 0.21 -12.45 19.94
CA VAL A 87 -0.16 -12.08 18.56
C VAL A 87 0.64 -12.93 17.58
N GLU A 88 -0.03 -13.44 16.55
CA GLU A 88 0.64 -14.21 15.50
C GLU A 88 1.52 -13.28 14.64
N ARG A 89 2.82 -13.62 14.57
CA ARG A 89 3.78 -12.98 13.67
C ARG A 89 3.75 -13.66 12.31
N VAL A 90 3.60 -12.88 11.25
CA VAL A 90 3.48 -13.39 9.87
C VAL A 90 4.43 -12.65 8.93
N SER A 91 4.92 -13.36 7.91
CA SER A 91 5.76 -12.76 6.86
C SER A 91 4.97 -12.02 5.78
N SER A 92 3.65 -12.22 5.72
CA SER A 92 2.76 -11.51 4.81
C SER A 92 1.35 -11.36 5.39
N THR A 93 0.76 -10.19 5.19
CA THR A 93 -0.63 -9.92 5.53
C THR A 93 -1.30 -9.09 4.44
N LYS A 94 -2.63 -9.14 4.39
CA LYS A 94 -3.43 -8.37 3.44
C LYS A 94 -4.05 -7.17 4.16
N PHE A 95 -3.60 -5.98 3.81
CA PHE A 95 -4.09 -4.72 4.34
C PHE A 95 -4.88 -3.97 3.27
N LEU A 96 -6.16 -3.69 3.53
CA LEU A 96 -7.08 -2.95 2.62
C LEU A 96 -7.05 -3.42 1.15
N GLY A 97 -6.85 -4.72 0.92
CA GLY A 97 -6.82 -5.31 -0.42
C GLY A 97 -5.44 -5.51 -1.02
N VAL A 98 -4.38 -4.98 -0.40
CA VAL A 98 -2.98 -5.07 -0.85
C VAL A 98 -2.21 -6.04 0.04
N HIS A 99 -1.39 -6.92 -0.55
CA HIS A 99 -0.49 -7.76 0.25
C HIS A 99 0.76 -6.98 0.62
N ILE A 100 1.06 -6.93 1.91
CA ILE A 100 2.26 -6.35 2.48
C ILE A 100 3.08 -7.53 3.04
N THR A 101 4.35 -7.59 2.68
CA THR A 101 5.29 -8.63 3.13
C THR A 101 6.39 -8.02 3.98
N GLU A 102 7.02 -8.83 4.84
CA GLU A 102 8.13 -8.41 5.70
C GLU A 102 9.34 -7.89 4.91
N ASP A 103 9.57 -8.45 3.70
CA ASP A 103 10.63 -8.08 2.77
C ASP A 103 10.23 -6.92 1.83
N LEU A 104 9.01 -6.39 1.98
CA LEU A 104 8.39 -5.38 1.10
C LEU A 104 8.43 -5.72 -0.40
N THR A 105 8.55 -7.01 -0.75
CA THR A 105 8.40 -7.47 -2.13
C THR A 105 6.93 -7.53 -2.54
N TRP A 106 6.66 -7.14 -3.78
CA TRP A 106 5.27 -7.05 -4.27
C TRP A 106 4.85 -8.27 -5.07
N THR A 107 5.68 -9.33 -5.12
CA THR A 107 5.43 -10.54 -5.91
C THR A 107 4.09 -11.18 -5.55
N THR A 108 3.78 -11.31 -4.27
CA THR A 108 2.51 -11.86 -3.78
C THR A 108 1.33 -10.99 -4.21
N ASN A 109 1.47 -9.66 -4.06
CA ASN A 109 0.44 -8.71 -4.47
C ASN A 109 0.19 -8.77 -5.99
N VAL A 110 1.24 -8.62 -6.80
CA VAL A 110 1.18 -8.66 -8.27
C VAL A 110 0.62 -9.97 -8.77
N THR A 111 1.05 -11.10 -8.22
CA THR A 111 0.53 -12.42 -8.59
C THR A 111 -0.98 -12.51 -8.31
N SER A 112 -1.42 -12.00 -7.16
CA SER A 112 -2.85 -11.95 -6.82
C SER A 112 -3.66 -11.05 -7.76
N LEU A 113 -3.11 -9.89 -8.15
CA LEU A 113 -3.74 -8.97 -9.10
C LEU A 113 -3.79 -9.56 -10.50
N ASN A 114 -2.70 -10.20 -10.96
CA ASN A 114 -2.64 -10.86 -12.26
C ASN A 114 -3.69 -11.99 -12.34
N LYS A 115 -3.80 -12.85 -11.31
CA LYS A 115 -4.85 -13.90 -11.25
C LYS A 115 -6.26 -13.31 -11.39
N LYS A 116 -6.58 -12.23 -10.66
CA LYS A 116 -7.87 -11.52 -10.78
C LYS A 116 -8.07 -10.93 -12.17
N GLY A 117 -7.02 -10.33 -12.76
CA GLY A 117 -7.04 -9.79 -14.11
C GLY A 117 -7.31 -10.85 -15.17
N GLN A 118 -6.64 -12.01 -15.08
CA GLN A 118 -6.84 -13.14 -16.00
C GLN A 118 -8.27 -13.68 -15.96
N GLN A 119 -8.85 -13.82 -14.76
CA GLN A 119 -10.25 -14.24 -14.60
C GLN A 119 -11.21 -13.27 -15.32
N ARG A 120 -10.97 -11.96 -15.22
CA ARG A 120 -11.80 -10.95 -15.89
C ARG A 120 -11.56 -10.87 -17.40
N LEU A 121 -10.33 -11.11 -17.83
CA LEU A 121 -9.97 -11.19 -19.24
C LEU A 121 -10.68 -12.36 -19.95
N HIS A 122 -10.93 -13.47 -19.25
CA HIS A 122 -11.75 -14.55 -19.77
C HIS A 122 -13.15 -14.06 -20.19
N PHE A 123 -13.82 -13.27 -19.34
CA PHE A 123 -15.12 -12.68 -19.69
C PHE A 123 -15.02 -11.69 -20.85
N LEU A 124 -13.99 -10.84 -20.89
CA LEU A 124 -13.78 -9.94 -22.03
C LEU A 124 -13.62 -10.71 -23.35
N ARG A 125 -12.89 -11.84 -23.35
CA ARG A 125 -12.77 -12.71 -24.53
C ARG A 125 -14.11 -13.30 -24.94
N ARG A 126 -14.97 -13.69 -23.98
CA ARG A 126 -16.32 -14.18 -24.26
C ARG A 126 -17.21 -13.10 -24.87
N LEU A 127 -17.18 -11.88 -24.33
CA LEU A 127 -17.92 -10.74 -24.89
C LEU A 127 -17.44 -10.41 -26.31
N LYS A 128 -16.13 -10.47 -26.55
CA LYS A 128 -15.57 -10.28 -27.90
C LYS A 128 -16.06 -11.36 -28.88
N ARG A 129 -16.13 -12.63 -28.45
CA ARG A 129 -16.68 -13.73 -29.29
C ARG A 129 -18.16 -13.60 -29.57
N ALA A 130 -18.91 -12.97 -28.68
CA ALA A 130 -20.32 -12.63 -28.89
C ALA A 130 -20.51 -11.37 -29.77
N SER A 131 -19.44 -10.88 -30.41
CA SER A 131 -19.47 -9.75 -31.35
C SER A 131 -20.03 -8.46 -30.76
N LEU A 132 -19.81 -8.21 -29.46
CA LEU A 132 -20.20 -6.94 -28.85
C LEU A 132 -19.41 -5.76 -29.46
N PRO A 133 -20.04 -4.58 -29.60
CA PRO A 133 -19.38 -3.38 -30.12
C PRO A 133 -18.10 -3.01 -29.35
N PRO A 134 -17.04 -2.55 -30.04
CA PRO A 134 -15.79 -2.13 -29.41
C PRO A 134 -15.94 -1.14 -28.23
N PRO A 135 -16.82 -0.13 -28.26
CA PRO A 135 -17.00 0.78 -27.13
C PRO A 135 -17.42 0.08 -25.82
N ILE A 136 -18.25 -0.96 -25.93
CA ILE A 136 -18.69 -1.75 -24.77
C ILE A 136 -17.52 -2.58 -24.23
N LEU A 137 -16.72 -3.19 -25.12
CA LEU A 137 -15.54 -3.95 -24.74
C LEU A 137 -14.49 -3.08 -24.04
N THR A 138 -14.26 -1.86 -24.54
CA THR A 138 -13.36 -0.88 -23.90
C THR A 138 -13.87 -0.46 -22.53
N THR A 139 -15.17 -0.19 -22.41
CA THR A 139 -15.79 0.16 -21.12
C THR A 139 -15.66 -0.98 -20.12
N PHE A 140 -15.90 -2.22 -20.56
CA PHE A 140 -15.71 -3.41 -19.74
C PHE A 140 -14.25 -3.57 -19.30
N TYR A 141 -13.30 -3.42 -20.22
CA TYR A 141 -11.87 -3.49 -19.90
C TYR A 141 -11.47 -2.46 -18.84
N ARG A 142 -11.80 -1.19 -19.05
CA ARG A 142 -11.48 -0.09 -18.12
C ARG A 142 -12.13 -0.29 -16.75
N GLY A 143 -13.42 -0.60 -16.74
CA GLY A 143 -14.21 -0.72 -15.52
C GLY A 143 -13.88 -1.97 -14.69
N THR A 144 -13.47 -3.06 -15.32
CA THR A 144 -13.32 -4.35 -14.63
C THR A 144 -11.87 -4.84 -14.56
N ILE A 145 -11.07 -4.70 -15.61
CA ILE A 145 -9.70 -5.22 -15.65
C ILE A 145 -8.73 -4.15 -15.18
N GLU A 146 -8.74 -2.98 -15.83
CA GLU A 146 -7.83 -1.88 -15.51
C GLU A 146 -8.04 -1.38 -14.08
N SER A 147 -9.30 -1.27 -13.63
CA SER A 147 -9.62 -0.87 -12.25
C SER A 147 -8.96 -1.76 -11.18
N VAL A 148 -8.91 -3.07 -11.40
CA VAL A 148 -8.26 -4.02 -10.49
C VAL A 148 -6.74 -3.94 -10.61
N LEU A 149 -6.22 -3.97 -11.84
CA LEU A 149 -4.77 -3.95 -12.09
C LEU A 149 -4.12 -2.65 -11.63
N THR A 150 -4.89 -1.56 -11.53
CA THR A 150 -4.39 -0.26 -11.09
C THR A 150 -4.78 0.07 -9.64
N SER A 151 -5.48 -0.84 -8.95
CA SER A 151 -5.85 -0.65 -7.54
C SER A 151 -4.60 -0.44 -6.69
N CYS A 152 -4.53 0.66 -5.93
CA CYS A 152 -3.38 1.02 -5.09
C CYS A 152 -2.02 1.09 -5.85
N ILE A 153 -2.04 1.34 -7.16
CA ILE A 153 -0.84 1.32 -8.01
C ILE A 153 0.27 2.26 -7.52
N THR A 154 -0.06 3.35 -6.85
CA THR A 154 0.91 4.29 -6.25
C THR A 154 1.76 3.65 -5.14
N VAL A 155 1.29 2.55 -4.53
CA VAL A 155 1.95 1.87 -3.41
C VAL A 155 2.91 0.79 -3.91
N TRP A 156 2.46 -0.10 -4.78
CA TRP A 156 3.21 -1.31 -5.13
C TRP A 156 3.99 -1.20 -6.44
N TYR A 157 3.57 -0.35 -7.39
CA TYR A 157 4.15 -0.36 -8.73
C TYR A 157 5.63 0.05 -8.75
N ARG A 158 6.05 0.98 -7.89
CA ARG A 158 7.44 1.47 -7.89
C ARG A 158 8.46 0.38 -7.58
N ASN A 159 8.14 -0.53 -6.65
CA ASN A 159 9.04 -1.63 -6.30
C ASN A 159 8.67 -2.94 -7.01
N CYS A 160 7.76 -2.88 -8.00
CA CYS A 160 7.60 -3.93 -9.00
C CYS A 160 8.57 -3.64 -10.15
N THR A 161 9.59 -4.47 -10.31
CA THR A 161 10.63 -4.31 -11.34
C THR A 161 10.15 -4.61 -12.77
N ALA A 162 8.88 -4.40 -13.14
CA ALA A 162 8.36 -4.86 -14.43
C ALA A 162 7.42 -3.85 -15.15
N LYS A 163 7.71 -3.61 -16.44
CA LYS A 163 6.81 -2.98 -17.42
C LYS A 163 6.37 -4.01 -18.49
N ILE A 164 5.13 -3.89 -18.98
CA ILE A 164 4.50 -4.74 -20.01
C ILE A 164 4.32 -3.94 -21.32
N ILE A 165 4.51 -4.60 -22.48
CA ILE A 165 4.26 -4.08 -23.85
C ILE A 165 2.89 -4.57 -24.37
N GLY A 166 2.21 -3.75 -25.19
CA GLY A 166 1.42 -4.25 -26.34
C GLY A 166 -0.04 -3.78 -26.50
N ALA A 167 -0.29 -2.48 -26.72
CA ALA A 167 -1.47 -1.86 -27.39
C ALA A 167 -1.39 -0.33 -27.26
N PRO A 168 -2.08 0.50 -28.09
CA PRO A 168 -2.21 1.94 -27.84
C PRO A 168 -3.22 2.17 -26.71
N LEU A 169 -2.78 1.88 -25.50
CA LEU A 169 -3.39 2.31 -24.24
C LEU A 169 -2.31 3.14 -23.51
N PRO A 170 -2.69 4.12 -22.66
CA PRO A 170 -1.72 4.75 -21.79
C PRO A 170 -0.94 3.65 -21.08
N SER A 171 0.38 3.69 -21.13
CA SER A 171 1.17 2.64 -20.51
C SER A 171 0.81 2.58 -19.03
N ILE A 172 0.90 1.41 -18.39
CA ILE A 172 0.65 1.30 -16.95
C ILE A 172 1.51 2.31 -16.16
N LEU A 173 2.68 2.67 -16.70
CA LEU A 173 3.49 3.77 -16.19
C LEU A 173 2.83 5.14 -16.32
N ASP A 174 2.21 5.46 -17.45
CA ASP A 174 1.52 6.74 -17.62
C ASP A 174 0.34 6.85 -16.64
N ILE A 175 -0.38 5.74 -16.42
CA ILE A 175 -1.44 5.66 -15.39
C ILE A 175 -0.85 5.84 -13.99
N PHE A 176 0.27 5.18 -13.70
CA PHE A 176 0.98 5.31 -12.42
C PHE A 176 1.44 6.76 -12.19
N LEU A 177 2.14 7.37 -13.15
CA LEU A 177 2.65 8.73 -13.07
C LEU A 177 1.51 9.74 -12.91
N ALA A 178 0.43 9.61 -13.70
CA ALA A 178 -0.74 10.47 -13.58
C ALA A 178 -1.39 10.37 -12.19
N ARG A 179 -1.50 9.16 -11.63
CA ARG A 179 -2.07 8.96 -10.28
C ARG A 179 -1.16 9.46 -9.18
N CYS A 180 0.16 9.28 -9.30
CA CYS A 180 1.13 9.86 -8.37
C CYS A 180 1.02 11.39 -8.35
N SER A 181 0.99 12.03 -9.52
CA SER A 181 0.82 13.48 -9.64
C SER A 181 -0.51 13.98 -9.06
N SER A 182 -1.61 13.28 -9.36
CA SER A 182 -2.92 13.62 -8.81
C SER A 182 -2.98 13.45 -7.29
N LYS A 183 -2.36 12.39 -6.75
CA LYS A 183 -2.34 12.15 -5.30
C LYS A 183 -1.45 13.16 -4.60
N ALA A 184 -0.26 13.46 -5.12
CA ALA A 184 0.61 14.51 -4.59
C ALA A 184 -0.11 15.87 -4.59
N SER A 185 -0.80 16.21 -5.69
CA SER A 185 -1.60 17.45 -5.77
C SER A 185 -2.73 17.49 -4.73
N SER A 186 -3.38 16.36 -4.47
CA SER A 186 -4.42 16.27 -3.43
C SER A 186 -3.84 16.44 -2.02
N ILE A 187 -2.65 15.91 -1.74
CA ILE A 187 -1.98 16.03 -0.44
C ILE A 187 -1.52 17.47 -0.20
N VAL A 188 -0.93 18.12 -1.20
CA VAL A 188 -0.50 19.53 -1.12
C VAL A 188 -1.69 20.47 -0.90
N LYS A 189 -2.86 20.16 -1.48
CA LYS A 189 -4.08 20.97 -1.30
C LYS A 189 -4.76 20.80 0.05
N ASP A 190 -4.40 19.77 0.81
CA ASP A 190 -5.01 19.43 2.10
C ASP A 190 -3.97 19.57 3.23
N PRO A 191 -3.95 20.71 3.95
CA PRO A 191 -3.05 20.93 5.08
C PRO A 191 -3.24 19.97 6.24
N THR A 192 -4.41 19.33 6.33
CA THR A 192 -4.72 18.35 7.39
C THR A 192 -4.26 16.94 7.05
N HIS A 193 -3.83 16.71 5.80
CA HIS A 193 -3.35 15.41 5.38
C HIS A 193 -2.05 15.07 6.14
N PRO A 194 -1.91 13.85 6.71
CA PRO A 194 -0.74 13.49 7.54
C PRO A 194 0.60 13.60 6.80
N SER A 195 0.57 13.40 5.48
CA SER A 195 1.75 13.54 4.61
C SER A 195 1.95 14.94 4.03
N HIS A 196 1.14 15.96 4.39
CA HIS A 196 1.21 17.30 3.80
C HIS A 196 2.62 17.90 3.90
N ASN A 197 3.23 17.79 5.08
CA ASN A 197 4.57 18.32 5.36
C ASN A 197 5.68 17.62 4.58
N LEU A 198 5.41 16.47 3.96
CA LEU A 198 6.37 15.75 3.11
C LEU A 198 6.41 16.30 1.67
N PHE A 199 5.44 17.13 1.29
CA PHE A 199 5.33 17.70 -0.05
C PHE A 199 5.37 19.23 0.02
N GLN A 200 6.54 19.82 -0.23
CA GLN A 200 6.69 21.27 -0.37
C GLN A 200 6.61 21.67 -1.85
N LEU A 201 5.88 22.75 -2.14
CA LEU A 201 5.91 23.39 -3.45
C LEU A 201 7.28 24.03 -3.68
N LEU A 202 7.84 23.81 -4.87
CA LEU A 202 9.05 24.49 -5.30
C LEU A 202 8.78 26.01 -5.40
N PRO A 203 9.80 26.85 -5.15
CA PRO A 203 9.67 28.31 -5.24
C PRO A 203 9.18 28.83 -6.59
N SER A 204 9.29 28.03 -7.67
CA SER A 204 8.81 28.36 -9.01
C SER A 204 7.29 28.23 -9.20
N GLY A 205 6.53 27.79 -8.19
CA GLY A 205 5.07 27.66 -8.24
C GLY A 205 4.52 26.58 -9.16
N THR A 206 5.38 25.83 -9.86
CA THR A 206 5.00 24.87 -10.92
C THR A 206 5.38 23.42 -10.62
N GLY A 207 5.93 23.12 -9.43
CA GLY A 207 6.34 21.75 -9.09
C GLY A 207 6.41 21.50 -7.60
N VAL A 208 6.51 20.23 -7.22
CA VAL A 208 6.73 19.75 -5.84
C VAL A 208 8.20 19.36 -5.70
N SER A 209 8.84 19.63 -4.55
CA SER A 209 10.29 19.53 -4.32
C SER A 209 10.92 18.22 -4.82
N LYS A 210 12.04 18.36 -5.58
CA LYS A 210 12.80 17.31 -6.28
C LYS A 210 13.25 16.12 -5.43
N LEU A 211 13.36 16.24 -4.10
CA LEU A 211 13.80 15.14 -3.22
C LEU A 211 12.90 13.89 -3.32
N ALA A 212 11.62 14.07 -3.67
CA ALA A 212 10.67 12.97 -3.79
C ALA A 212 10.62 12.33 -5.20
N LEU A 213 11.34 12.86 -6.20
CA LEU A 213 11.26 12.39 -7.60
C LEU A 213 12.64 12.07 -8.21
N SER A 214 13.76 12.57 -7.65
CA SER A 214 15.10 12.31 -8.19
C SER A 214 15.60 10.88 -7.96
N ASP A 215 15.19 10.24 -6.86
CA ASP A 215 15.48 8.82 -6.58
C ASP A 215 14.69 7.85 -7.49
N PHE A 216 13.88 8.38 -8.41
CA PHE A 216 12.97 7.61 -9.27
C PHE A 216 13.49 7.42 -10.70
N SER A 217 14.57 8.11 -11.13
CA SER A 217 15.01 8.09 -12.53
C SER A 217 16.08 7.03 -12.86
N THR A 218 16.88 6.58 -11.89
CA THR A 218 18.09 5.76 -12.14
C THR A 218 17.78 4.29 -12.45
N ALA A 219 16.63 3.78 -11.98
CA ALA A 219 16.23 2.37 -12.14
C ALA A 219 15.81 1.99 -13.58
N VAL A 220 15.46 2.96 -14.42
CA VAL A 220 14.98 2.74 -15.79
C VAL A 220 16.10 2.31 -16.75
N ARG A 221 17.36 2.67 -16.48
CA ARG A 221 18.50 2.33 -17.36
C ARG A 221 18.89 0.85 -17.30
N VAL A 222 18.63 0.16 -16.19
CA VAL A 222 19.11 -1.22 -15.95
C VAL A 222 18.19 -2.27 -16.58
N PHE A 223 16.91 -1.93 -16.83
CA PHE A 223 15.95 -2.87 -17.43
C PHE A 223 16.14 -3.06 -18.95
N ASN A 224 16.84 -2.14 -19.62
CA ASN A 224 17.05 -2.21 -21.08
C ASN A 224 18.20 -3.13 -21.52
N SER A 225 19.06 -3.59 -20.61
CA SER A 225 20.31 -4.27 -20.99
C SER A 225 20.27 -5.80 -20.96
N ASN A 226 19.19 -6.44 -20.47
CA ASN A 226 19.19 -7.89 -20.28
C ASN A 226 17.81 -8.53 -20.55
N LEU A 227 17.44 -8.74 -21.82
CA LEU A 227 16.76 -9.97 -22.31
C LEU A 227 16.57 -9.91 -23.84
N PRO A 228 16.55 -11.07 -24.52
CA PRO A 228 16.94 -11.23 -25.91
C PRO A 228 15.83 -10.85 -26.92
N VAL A 229 16.30 -10.44 -28.09
CA VAL A 229 15.52 -10.15 -29.28
C VAL A 229 14.85 -11.44 -29.78
N PRO A 230 13.52 -11.48 -29.98
CA PRO A 230 12.89 -12.46 -30.83
C PRO A 230 12.96 -11.99 -32.30
N LEU A 231 13.28 -12.93 -33.18
CA LEU A 231 13.31 -12.84 -34.65
C LEU A 231 12.10 -12.11 -35.26
#